data_AF-U4TKJ2-F1
#
_entry.id   AF-U4TKJ2-F1
#
_cell.length_a   1.000
_cell.length_b   1.000
_cell.length_c   1.000
_cell.angle_alpha   90.00
_cell.angle_beta   90.00
_cell.angle_gamma   90.00
#
_symmetry.space_group_name_H-M   'P 1'
#
loop_
_entity.id
_entity.type
_entity.pdbx_description
1 polymer ?
#
loop_
_entity_poly.entity_id
_entity_poly.type
_entity_poly.pdbx_seq_one_letter_code
_entity_poly.pdbx_strand_id
1 'polypeptide(L)'
;MLLSEVQQLAEALLEYTSIMEQLQDTVRDGWYAISLSLDPEVPVVAEAARNRETVVAYLDATYPTMVFQITPHLFHTDFTVTDVAAKQAYDALPKTHILGDVFQKIDEDYGVGMDLPYDMDLNKWLTEAEYQKELAFWKEILLKARHKEHHD
;
A
#
# COMPACT_ATOMS: atom_id res chain seq x y z
N MET A 1 14.39 24.28 13.09
CA MET A 1 14.20 24.60 11.67
C MET A 1 13.21 25.74 11.56
N LEU A 2 13.47 26.72 10.70
CA LEU A 2 12.54 27.81 10.38
C LEU A 2 11.43 27.29 9.45
N LEU A 3 10.27 27.96 9.43
CA LEU A 3 9.15 27.55 8.57
C LEU A 3 9.53 27.49 7.08
N SER A 4 10.34 28.43 6.58
CA SER A 4 10.81 28.43 5.20
C SER A 4 11.71 27.23 4.87
N GLU A 5 12.51 26.76 5.82
CA GLU A 5 13.36 25.59 5.65
C GLU A 5 12.51 24.30 5.63
N VAL A 6 11.47 24.22 6.49
CA VAL A 6 10.53 23.09 6.50
C VAL A 6 9.77 23.01 5.18
N GLN A 7 9.29 24.14 4.66
CA GLN A 7 8.62 24.22 3.36
C GLN A 7 9.53 23.71 2.23
N GLN A 8 10.75 24.23 2.14
CA GLN A 8 11.70 23.81 1.10
C GLN A 8 12.01 22.32 1.16
N LEU A 9 12.17 21.77 2.37
CA LEU A 9 12.41 20.35 2.58
C LEU A 9 11.21 19.50 2.16
N ALA A 10 9.99 19.93 2.53
CA ALA A 10 8.76 19.23 2.17
C ALA A 10 8.52 19.25 0.64
N GLU A 11 8.69 20.39 -0.02
CA GLU A 11 8.58 20.53 -1.47
C GLU A 11 9.62 19.67 -2.20
N ALA A 12 10.87 19.69 -1.75
CA ALA A 12 11.93 18.87 -2.33
C ALA A 12 11.66 17.36 -2.17
N LEU A 13 11.06 16.93 -1.05
CA LEU A 13 10.66 15.54 -0.85
C LEU A 13 9.53 15.12 -1.81
N LEU A 14 8.53 15.97 -1.98
CA LEU A 14 7.42 15.73 -2.92
C LEU A 14 7.93 15.67 -4.37
N GLU A 15 8.83 16.58 -4.76
CA GLU A 15 9.43 16.59 -6.09
C GLU A 15 10.27 15.33 -6.34
N TYR A 16 11.17 15.00 -5.40
CA TYR A 16 12.02 13.81 -5.48
C TYR A 16 11.22 12.51 -5.69
N THR A 17 10.07 12.41 -5.03
CA THR A 17 9.24 11.20 -5.08
C THR A 17 8.21 11.22 -6.20
N SER A 18 7.80 12.41 -6.67
CA SER A 18 6.65 12.59 -7.57
C SER A 18 5.39 11.87 -7.03
N ILE A 19 5.30 11.68 -5.71
CA ILE A 19 4.31 10.78 -5.08
C ILE A 19 2.88 11.28 -5.27
N MET A 20 2.69 12.59 -5.44
CA MET A 20 1.39 13.22 -5.61
C MET A 20 0.75 12.87 -6.96
N GLU A 21 1.53 12.85 -8.04
CA GLU A 21 1.06 12.44 -9.36
C GLU A 21 0.73 10.94 -9.36
N GLN A 22 1.60 10.13 -8.78
CA GLN A 22 1.39 8.68 -8.64
C GLN A 22 0.16 8.35 -7.79
N LEU A 23 -0.11 9.12 -6.73
CA LEU A 23 -1.30 8.95 -5.91
C LEU A 23 -2.58 9.18 -6.74
N GLN A 24 -2.61 10.18 -7.63
CA GLN A 24 -3.80 10.43 -8.46
C GLN A 24 -4.12 9.25 -9.38
N ASP A 25 -3.09 8.67 -10.03
CA ASP A 25 -3.27 7.47 -10.86
C ASP A 25 -3.68 6.26 -10.01
N THR A 26 -3.04 6.08 -8.85
CA THR A 26 -3.35 5.01 -7.88
C THR A 26 -4.81 5.09 -7.41
N VAL A 27 -5.30 6.30 -7.12
CA VAL A 27 -6.70 6.53 -6.74
C VAL A 27 -7.66 6.27 -7.88
N ARG A 28 -7.30 6.66 -9.12
CA ARG A 28 -8.10 6.34 -10.31
C ARG A 28 -8.26 4.84 -10.51
N ASP A 29 -7.24 4.07 -10.15
CA ASP A 29 -7.24 2.61 -10.24
C ASP A 29 -7.90 1.93 -9.02
N GLY A 30 -8.55 2.70 -8.15
CA GLY A 30 -9.38 2.20 -7.05
C GLY A 30 -8.65 2.01 -5.71
N TRP A 31 -7.39 2.44 -5.63
CA TRP A 31 -6.65 2.46 -4.37
C TRP A 31 -6.85 3.79 -3.63
N TYR A 32 -6.34 3.90 -2.40
CA TYR A 32 -6.50 5.13 -1.60
C TYR A 32 -5.20 5.64 -0.98
N ALA A 33 -4.12 4.89 -1.11
CA ALA A 33 -2.82 5.26 -0.58
C ALA A 33 -1.70 4.71 -1.46
N ILE A 34 -0.56 5.40 -1.43
CA ILE A 34 0.70 4.95 -1.99
C ILE A 34 1.78 5.06 -0.90
N SER A 35 2.66 4.06 -0.84
CA SER A 35 3.86 4.09 0.00
C SER A 35 5.09 3.85 -0.88
N LEU A 36 6.10 4.68 -0.73
CA LEU A 36 7.39 4.54 -1.41
C LEU A 36 8.48 4.30 -0.37
N SER A 37 9.24 3.22 -0.54
CA SER A 37 10.44 2.97 0.27
C SER A 37 11.62 3.73 -0.34
N LEU A 38 12.14 4.68 0.43
CA LEU A 38 13.17 5.62 0.01
C LEU A 38 14.53 5.27 0.62
N ASP A 39 15.59 5.47 -0.16
CA ASP A 39 16.97 5.33 0.29
C ASP A 39 17.30 6.39 1.36
N PRO A 40 17.66 5.99 2.60
CA PRO A 40 17.89 6.92 3.70
C PRO A 40 19.23 7.66 3.57
N GLU A 41 20.11 7.29 2.62
CA GLU A 41 21.34 8.01 2.33
C GLU A 41 21.12 9.23 1.42
N VAL A 42 19.97 9.31 0.74
CA VAL A 42 19.61 10.47 -0.09
C VAL A 42 19.39 11.68 0.83
N PRO A 43 20.09 12.82 0.62
CA PRO A 43 20.10 13.92 1.59
C PRO A 43 18.71 14.47 1.97
N VAL A 44 17.82 14.63 0.99
CA VAL A 44 16.45 15.13 1.24
C VAL A 44 15.63 14.13 2.07
N VAL A 45 15.81 12.82 1.84
CA VAL A 45 15.14 11.75 2.57
C VAL A 45 15.64 11.68 4.00
N ALA A 46 16.97 11.68 4.18
CA ALA A 46 17.61 11.68 5.49
C ALA A 46 17.15 12.87 6.35
N GLU A 47 17.11 14.06 5.75
CA GLU A 47 16.70 15.27 6.47
C GLU A 47 15.20 15.29 6.77
N ALA A 48 14.35 14.85 5.83
CA ALA A 48 12.93 14.72 6.08
C ALA A 48 12.62 13.69 7.18
N ALA A 49 13.31 12.54 7.18
CA ALA A 49 13.17 11.52 8.22
C ALA A 49 13.56 12.02 9.61
N ARG A 50 14.66 12.80 9.70
CA ARG A 50 15.09 13.45 10.95
C ARG A 50 14.08 14.46 11.47
N ASN A 51 13.39 15.17 10.58
CA ASN A 51 12.46 16.25 10.90
C ASN A 51 10.99 15.89 10.64
N ARG A 52 10.68 14.58 10.63
CA ARG A 52 9.41 14.03 10.15
C ARG A 52 8.16 14.70 10.73
N GLU A 53 8.15 14.99 12.03
CA GLU A 53 6.99 15.57 12.70
C GLU A 53 6.66 16.96 12.15
N THR A 54 7.69 17.79 11.96
CA THR A 54 7.53 19.15 11.42
C THR A 54 7.20 19.15 9.93
N VAL A 55 7.79 18.23 9.16
CA VAL A 55 7.52 18.08 7.72
C VAL A 55 6.09 17.60 7.51
N VAL A 56 5.66 16.55 8.23
CA VAL A 56 4.29 16.02 8.15
C VAL A 56 3.28 17.08 8.59
N ALA A 57 3.51 17.78 9.71
CA ALA A 57 2.60 18.82 10.16
C ALA A 57 2.42 19.95 9.12
N TYR A 58 3.50 20.33 8.42
CA TYR A 58 3.42 21.29 7.31
C TYR A 58 2.63 20.72 6.12
N LEU A 59 2.91 19.47 5.72
CA LEU A 59 2.22 18.82 4.60
C LEU A 59 0.73 18.64 4.86
N ASP A 60 0.35 18.13 6.03
CA ASP A 60 -1.06 17.96 6.43
C ASP A 60 -1.82 19.30 6.44
N ALA A 61 -1.16 20.39 6.88
CA ALA A 61 -1.75 21.73 6.84
C ALA A 61 -1.90 22.29 5.42
N THR A 62 -0.97 21.92 4.53
CA THR A 62 -0.93 22.38 3.13
C THR A 62 -1.90 21.61 2.24
N TYR A 63 -2.07 20.32 2.49
CA TYR A 63 -2.88 19.39 1.70
C TYR A 63 -3.95 18.74 2.59
N PRO A 64 -5.02 19.47 2.96
CA PRO A 64 -5.98 19.02 3.97
C PRO A 64 -6.85 17.82 3.56
N THR A 65 -6.82 17.44 2.28
CA THR A 65 -7.51 16.25 1.75
C THR A 65 -6.66 14.98 1.81
N MET A 66 -5.42 15.09 2.31
CA MET A 66 -4.45 14.01 2.34
C MET A 66 -3.86 13.87 3.74
N VAL A 67 -3.31 12.69 4.02
CA VAL A 67 -2.54 12.40 5.24
C VAL A 67 -1.17 11.89 4.83
N PHE A 68 -0.14 12.47 5.43
CA PHE A 68 1.26 12.13 5.16
C PHE A 68 1.87 11.37 6.34
N GLN A 69 2.71 10.39 6.04
CA GLN A 69 3.47 9.65 7.06
C GLN A 69 4.89 9.40 6.57
N ILE A 70 5.87 9.69 7.42
CA ILE A 70 7.28 9.38 7.20
C ILE A 70 7.71 8.41 8.30
N THR A 71 7.96 7.15 7.93
CA THR A 71 8.33 6.08 8.87
C THR A 71 9.78 5.65 8.60
N PRO A 72 10.74 6.04 9.45
CA PRO A 72 12.11 5.57 9.33
C PRO A 72 12.22 4.12 9.80
N HIS A 73 12.79 3.27 8.95
CA HIS A 73 13.19 1.90 9.25
C HIS A 73 14.72 1.81 9.32
N LEU A 74 15.24 0.63 9.69
CA LEU A 74 16.69 0.42 9.81
C LEU A 74 17.43 0.56 8.47
N PHE A 75 16.76 0.25 7.35
CA PHE A 75 17.39 0.17 6.02
C PHE A 75 16.72 1.06 4.96
N HIS A 76 15.60 1.68 5.27
CA HIS A 76 14.84 2.54 4.36
C HIS A 76 13.98 3.52 5.14
N THR A 77 13.46 4.54 4.47
CA THR A 77 12.40 5.39 5.00
C THR A 77 11.18 5.25 4.13
N ASP A 78 10.06 4.83 4.71
CA ASP A 78 8.79 4.81 3.99
C ASP A 78 8.16 6.20 4.01
N PHE A 79 7.75 6.67 2.84
CA PHE A 79 6.92 7.86 2.69
C PHE A 79 5.56 7.46 2.11
N THR A 80 4.53 7.60 2.95
CA THR A 80 3.16 7.20 2.62
C THR A 80 2.27 8.43 2.50
N VAL A 81 1.47 8.47 1.44
CA VAL A 81 0.42 9.47 1.25
C VAL A 81 -0.91 8.75 1.07
N THR A 82 -1.92 9.18 1.83
CA THR A 82 -3.28 8.65 1.78
C THR A 82 -4.25 9.74 1.36
N ASP A 83 -5.09 9.47 0.36
CA ASP A 83 -6.24 10.31 0.03
C ASP A 83 -7.38 10.00 1.00
N VAL A 84 -7.83 11.02 1.74
CA VAL A 84 -8.82 10.85 2.80
C VAL A 84 -10.19 10.47 2.26
N ALA A 85 -10.61 11.08 1.16
CA ALA A 85 -11.94 10.84 0.58
C ALA A 85 -12.00 9.44 -0.05
N ALA A 86 -10.96 9.05 -0.79
CA ALA A 86 -10.85 7.71 -1.36
C ALA A 86 -10.81 6.64 -0.26
N LYS A 87 -10.06 6.88 0.83
CA LYS A 87 -10.03 5.97 1.98
C LYS A 87 -11.40 5.84 2.63
N GLN A 88 -12.11 6.95 2.87
CA GLN A 88 -13.45 6.92 3.44
C GLN A 88 -14.43 6.16 2.54
N ALA A 89 -14.36 6.35 1.22
CA ALA A 89 -15.18 5.62 0.27
C ALA A 89 -14.88 4.11 0.31
N TYR A 90 -13.60 3.72 0.35
CA TYR A 90 -13.17 2.33 0.49
C TYR A 90 -13.63 1.72 1.83
N ASP A 91 -13.47 2.43 2.94
CA ASP A 91 -13.86 1.94 4.27
C ASP A 91 -15.38 1.76 4.42
N ALA A 92 -16.17 2.51 3.63
CA ALA A 92 -17.62 2.36 3.58
C ALA A 92 -18.10 1.16 2.74
N LEU A 93 -17.22 0.52 1.97
CA LEU A 93 -17.59 -0.66 1.20
C LEU A 93 -17.88 -1.84 2.16
N PRO A 94 -18.94 -2.62 1.91
CA PRO A 94 -19.24 -3.80 2.71
C PRO A 94 -18.14 -4.84 2.53
N LYS A 95 -17.49 -5.21 3.63
CA LYS A 95 -16.51 -6.29 3.69
C LYS A 95 -17.19 -7.52 4.28
N THR A 96 -17.42 -8.52 3.45
CA THR A 96 -18.23 -9.72 3.80
C THR A 96 -17.40 -10.99 3.91
N HIS A 97 -16.15 -10.93 3.48
CA HIS A 97 -15.22 -12.06 3.45
C HIS A 97 -13.94 -11.72 4.20
N ILE A 98 -13.23 -12.76 4.63
CA ILE A 98 -11.83 -12.65 5.02
C ILE A 98 -10.94 -13.37 4.02
N LEU A 99 -9.65 -13.03 3.97
CA LEU A 99 -8.70 -13.67 3.07
C LEU A 99 -8.64 -15.21 3.28
N GLY A 100 -8.84 -15.68 4.52
CA GLY A 100 -8.98 -17.11 4.82
C GLY A 100 -10.09 -17.80 4.03
N ASP A 101 -11.20 -17.11 3.74
CA ASP A 101 -12.32 -17.67 2.97
C ASP A 101 -11.89 -18.01 1.53
N VAL A 102 -10.97 -17.22 0.95
CA VAL A 102 -10.40 -17.47 -0.39
C VAL A 102 -9.72 -18.83 -0.39
N PHE A 103 -8.88 -19.08 0.61
CA PHE A 103 -8.10 -20.31 0.69
C PHE A 103 -8.96 -21.53 1.02
N GLN A 104 -9.95 -21.37 1.89
CA GLN A 104 -10.96 -22.41 2.11
C GLN A 104 -11.67 -22.76 0.80
N LYS A 105 -12.11 -21.76 0.03
CA LYS A 105 -12.79 -22.00 -1.25
C LYS A 105 -11.91 -22.71 -2.26
N ILE A 106 -10.61 -22.38 -2.31
CA ILE A 106 -9.62 -23.04 -3.16
C ILE A 106 -9.42 -24.51 -2.76
N ASP A 107 -9.29 -24.80 -1.48
CA ASP A 107 -9.19 -26.18 -0.99
C ASP A 107 -10.45 -26.99 -1.33
N GLU A 108 -11.64 -26.41 -1.15
CA GLU A 108 -12.90 -27.05 -1.56
C GLU A 108 -12.99 -27.32 -3.07
N ASP A 109 -12.56 -26.36 -3.91
CA ASP A 109 -12.69 -26.46 -5.37
C ASP A 109 -11.65 -27.41 -5.99
N TYR A 110 -10.45 -27.50 -5.41
CA TYR A 110 -9.30 -28.19 -6.03
C TYR A 110 -8.69 -29.31 -5.19
N GLY A 111 -9.07 -29.44 -3.91
CA GLY A 111 -8.50 -30.40 -2.95
C GLY A 111 -7.04 -30.10 -2.63
N VAL A 112 -6.65 -28.83 -2.61
CA VAL A 112 -5.27 -28.38 -2.40
C VAL A 112 -5.20 -27.45 -1.19
N GLY A 113 -4.58 -27.94 -0.12
CA GLY A 113 -4.07 -27.10 0.96
C GLY A 113 -2.86 -26.31 0.48
N MET A 114 -2.81 -25.01 0.77
CA MET A 114 -1.69 -24.15 0.39
C MET A 114 -0.80 -23.83 1.60
N ASP A 115 0.51 -23.99 1.43
CA ASP A 115 1.51 -23.46 2.35
C ASP A 115 1.64 -21.95 2.09
N LEU A 116 1.10 -21.14 3.00
CA LEU A 116 1.05 -19.70 2.85
C LEU A 116 2.29 -19.01 3.43
N PRO A 117 2.71 -17.87 2.89
CA PRO A 117 3.72 -17.02 3.50
C PRO A 117 3.38 -16.65 4.95
N TYR A 118 4.39 -16.65 5.83
CA TYR A 118 4.21 -16.39 7.27
C TYR A 118 3.63 -15.00 7.61
N ASP A 119 3.78 -14.05 6.70
CA ASP A 119 3.35 -12.66 6.82
C ASP A 119 1.94 -12.40 6.28
N MET A 120 1.28 -13.43 5.74
CA MET A 120 -0.07 -13.28 5.19
C MET A 120 -1.13 -13.21 6.31
N ASP A 121 -1.86 -12.10 6.36
CA ASP A 121 -2.98 -11.94 7.30
C ASP A 121 -4.27 -12.57 6.75
N LEU A 122 -4.55 -13.80 7.19
CA LEU A 122 -5.78 -14.52 6.83
C LEU A 122 -7.06 -13.86 7.35
N ASN A 123 -6.97 -12.99 8.35
CA ASN A 123 -8.11 -12.29 8.92
C ASN A 123 -8.36 -10.94 8.22
N LYS A 124 -7.61 -10.62 7.17
CA LYS A 124 -7.84 -9.43 6.36
C LYS A 124 -9.24 -9.46 5.78
N TRP A 125 -10.07 -8.49 6.15
CA TRP A 125 -11.41 -8.30 5.62
C TRP A 125 -11.37 -7.78 4.18
N LEU A 126 -12.15 -8.41 3.32
CA LEU A 126 -12.24 -8.16 1.89
C LEU A 126 -13.67 -7.76 1.51
N THR A 127 -13.78 -6.84 0.55
CA THR A 127 -15.01 -6.63 -0.21
C THR A 127 -15.27 -7.85 -1.11
N GLU A 128 -16.51 -7.99 -1.59
CA GLU A 128 -16.85 -9.05 -2.56
C GLU A 128 -15.96 -8.97 -3.81
N ALA A 129 -15.70 -7.76 -4.33
CA ALA A 129 -14.86 -7.59 -5.51
C ALA A 129 -13.41 -8.04 -5.27
N GLU A 130 -12.84 -7.73 -4.12
CA GLU A 130 -11.49 -8.19 -3.73
C GLU A 130 -11.45 -9.70 -3.53
N TYR A 131 -12.45 -10.28 -2.87
CA TYR A 131 -12.58 -11.72 -2.70
C TYR A 131 -12.57 -12.46 -4.05
N GLN A 132 -13.36 -12.00 -5.02
CA GLN A 132 -13.37 -12.58 -6.37
C GLN A 132 -12.03 -12.41 -7.10
N LYS A 133 -11.35 -11.28 -6.91
CA LYS A 133 -10.04 -11.02 -7.52
C LYS A 133 -8.96 -11.94 -6.95
N GLU A 134 -8.91 -12.10 -5.63
CA GLU A 134 -7.99 -13.00 -4.95
C GLU A 134 -8.25 -14.46 -5.38
N LEU A 135 -9.52 -14.89 -5.39
CA LEU A 135 -9.89 -16.20 -5.90
C LEU A 135 -9.39 -16.43 -7.33
N ALA A 136 -9.62 -15.49 -8.23
CA ALA A 136 -9.19 -15.60 -9.63
C ALA A 136 -7.66 -15.73 -9.73
N PHE A 137 -6.92 -14.93 -8.97
CA PHE A 137 -5.46 -14.96 -8.93
C PHE A 137 -4.93 -16.33 -8.46
N TRP A 138 -5.44 -16.85 -7.34
CA TRP A 138 -4.99 -18.15 -6.83
C TRP A 138 -5.39 -19.32 -7.72
N LYS A 139 -6.57 -19.27 -8.34
CA LYS A 139 -6.97 -20.25 -9.38
C LYS A 139 -5.99 -20.25 -10.55
N GLU A 140 -5.57 -19.08 -11.02
CA GLU A 140 -4.61 -18.96 -12.10
C GLU A 140 -3.24 -19.56 -11.73
N ILE A 141 -2.75 -19.29 -10.50
CA ILE A 141 -1.50 -19.88 -10.00
C ILE A 141 -1.57 -21.41 -9.99
N LEU A 142 -2.64 -21.98 -9.45
CA LEU A 142 -2.81 -23.44 -9.37
C LEU A 142 -2.91 -24.09 -10.75
N LEU A 143 -3.66 -23.48 -11.68
CA LEU A 143 -3.75 -23.97 -13.05
C LEU A 143 -2.38 -23.96 -13.74
N LYS A 144 -1.59 -22.88 -13.58
CA LYS A 144 -0.24 -22.79 -14.12
C LYS A 144 0.70 -23.84 -13.53
N ALA A 145 0.61 -24.11 -12.23
CA ALA A 145 1.42 -25.15 -11.57
C ALA A 145 1.11 -26.55 -12.14
N ARG A 146 -0.18 -26.89 -12.28
CA ARG A 146 -0.63 -28.20 -12.82
C ARG A 146 -0.26 -28.40 -14.29
N HIS A 147 -0.27 -27.35 -15.11
CA HIS A 147 0.16 -27.45 -16.50
C HIS A 147 1.66 -27.75 -16.65
N LYS A 148 2.48 -27.37 -15.67
CA LYS A 148 3.93 -27.61 -15.70
C LYS A 148 4.27 -29.08 -15.42
N GLU A 149 3.48 -29.77 -14.59
CA GLU A 149 3.66 -31.19 -14.26
C GLU A 149 3.29 -32.15 -15.40
N HIS A 150 2.55 -31.70 -16.42
CA HIS A 150 2.12 -32.53 -17.55
C HIS A 150 2.98 -32.35 -18.82
N HIS A 151 4.05 -31.56 -18.73
CA HIS A 151 5.00 -31.34 -19.83
C HIS A 151 6.43 -31.83 -19.53
N ASP A 152 6.63 -32.50 -18.39
CA ASP A 152 7.83 -33.26 -18.02
C ASP A 152 7.55 -34.78 -18.08
#